data_AF-A0A966DG23-F1
#
_entry.id   AF-A0A966DG23-F1
#
_cell.length_a   1.000
_cell.length_b   1.000
_cell.length_c   1.000
_cell.angle_alpha   90.00
_cell.angle_beta   90.00
_cell.angle_gamma   90.00
#
_symmetry.space_group_name_H-M   'P 1'
#
loop_
_entity.id
_entity.type
_entity.pdbx_description
1 polymer ?
#
loop_
_entity_poly.entity_id
_entity_poly.type
_entity_poly.pdbx_seq_one_letter_code
_entity_poly.pdbx_strand_id
1 'polypeptide(L)'
;MAEGKKTFVAYANWMATFEKLTDEEAGRLIKHLFRYVNDLDPEPPDRMIELVFEQFKQILKVDLDKWESIRERNKINGSKGGRPKKEKEPKKPTGLIGNPKKPRKADNDNDNDNVNVNANALSKDNRTPFDLVVQDWFEYKKERKESYKSEKSKIAFITKLKNLSGDNAKVARLIIEQSMANNWAGIFELKNKINGSEKESTRTPF
;
A
#
# COMPACT_ATOMS: atom_id res chain seq x y z
N MET A 1 -25.20 0.09 12.70
CA MET A 1 -24.35 0.28 11.49
C MET A 1 -25.10 1.14 10.48
N ALA A 2 -24.41 1.64 9.45
CA ALA A 2 -25.00 2.55 8.48
C ALA A 2 -25.54 1.81 7.25
N GLU A 3 -26.67 2.29 6.74
CA GLU A 3 -27.30 1.77 5.52
C GLU A 3 -26.33 1.79 4.33
N GLY A 4 -26.22 0.66 3.64
CA GLY A 4 -25.35 0.48 2.47
C GLY A 4 -23.87 0.23 2.78
N LYS A 5 -23.46 0.17 4.06
CA LYS A 5 -22.11 -0.25 4.44
C LYS A 5 -21.99 -1.78 4.42
N LYS A 6 -21.42 -2.32 3.33
CA LYS A 6 -21.29 -3.78 3.10
C LYS A 6 -20.12 -4.45 3.82
N THR A 7 -19.20 -3.67 4.36
CA THR A 7 -17.94 -4.18 4.93
C THR A 7 -17.62 -3.53 6.26
N PHE A 8 -17.00 -4.31 7.15
CA PHE A 8 -16.35 -3.85 8.37
C PHE A 8 -14.92 -4.41 8.42
N VAL A 9 -14.10 -3.84 9.29
CA VAL A 9 -12.71 -4.27 9.49
C VAL A 9 -12.64 -5.09 10.77
N ALA A 10 -12.11 -6.30 10.67
CA ALA A 10 -11.68 -7.08 11.83
C ALA A 10 -10.19 -6.84 12.05
N TYR A 11 -9.80 -6.51 13.28
CA TYR A 11 -8.42 -6.16 13.58
C TYR A 11 -7.63 -7.39 14.05
N ALA A 12 -6.41 -7.55 13.55
CA ALA A 12 -5.57 -8.70 13.87
C ALA A 12 -5.29 -8.85 15.38
N ASN A 13 -5.24 -7.74 16.13
CA ASN A 13 -5.04 -7.76 17.58
C ASN A 13 -6.20 -8.40 18.35
N TRP A 14 -7.38 -8.58 17.74
CA TRP A 14 -8.50 -9.30 18.36
C TRP A 14 -8.16 -10.78 18.60
N MET A 15 -7.17 -11.34 17.88
CA MET A 15 -6.69 -12.72 18.07
C MET A 15 -6.36 -13.01 19.54
N ALA A 16 -5.71 -12.09 20.25
CA ALA A 16 -5.34 -12.27 21.66
C ALA A 16 -6.56 -12.45 22.60
N THR A 17 -7.72 -11.94 22.22
CA THR A 17 -8.98 -12.17 22.93
C THR A 17 -9.55 -13.53 22.56
N PHE A 18 -9.62 -13.84 21.27
CA PHE A 18 -10.18 -15.10 20.78
C PHE A 18 -9.38 -16.33 21.23
N GLU A 19 -8.05 -16.25 21.35
CA GLU A 19 -7.20 -17.34 21.87
C GLU A 19 -7.45 -17.67 23.35
N LYS A 20 -8.04 -16.75 24.12
CA LYS A 20 -8.37 -16.97 25.53
C LYS A 20 -9.75 -17.56 25.75
N LEU A 21 -10.58 -17.60 24.70
CA LEU A 21 -11.94 -18.12 24.75
C LEU A 21 -11.94 -19.58 24.32
N THR A 22 -12.87 -20.35 24.88
CA THR A 22 -13.21 -21.66 24.32
C THR A 22 -13.87 -21.50 22.95
N ASP A 23 -13.86 -22.54 22.12
CA ASP A 23 -14.49 -22.50 20.79
C ASP A 23 -15.98 -22.14 20.85
N GLU A 24 -16.69 -22.59 21.90
CA GLU A 24 -18.10 -22.28 22.12
C GLU A 24 -18.31 -20.79 22.47
N GLU A 25 -17.44 -20.21 23.30
CA GLU A 25 -17.45 -18.79 23.65
C GLU A 25 -17.09 -17.91 22.44
N ALA A 26 -16.02 -18.27 21.73
CA ALA A 26 -15.61 -17.62 20.49
C ALA A 26 -16.73 -17.67 19.45
N GLY A 27 -17.40 -18.83 19.31
CA GLY A 27 -18.54 -19.03 18.43
C GLY A 27 -19.75 -18.16 18.78
N ARG A 28 -20.05 -17.99 20.07
CA ARG A 28 -21.12 -17.07 20.53
C ARG A 28 -20.75 -15.61 20.30
N LEU A 29 -19.50 -15.23 20.57
CA LEU A 29 -18.99 -13.87 20.38
C LEU A 29 -19.00 -13.45 18.91
N ILE A 30 -18.49 -14.30 18.01
CA ILE A 30 -18.42 -13.98 16.58
C ILE A 30 -19.82 -13.89 15.96
N LYS A 31 -20.75 -14.76 16.37
CA LYS A 31 -22.17 -14.67 15.95
C LYS A 31 -22.81 -13.36 16.43
N HIS A 32 -22.60 -12.99 17.69
CA HIS A 32 -23.12 -11.73 18.24
C HIS A 32 -22.52 -10.52 17.50
N LEU A 33 -21.21 -10.51 17.26
CA LEU A 33 -20.50 -9.50 16.45
C LEU A 33 -21.13 -9.36 15.05
N PHE A 34 -21.32 -10.46 14.33
CA PHE A 34 -21.90 -10.44 12.99
C PHE A 34 -23.35 -9.95 12.99
N ARG A 35 -24.17 -10.34 13.97
CA ARG A 35 -25.54 -9.82 14.10
C ARG A 35 -25.55 -8.30 14.32
N TYR A 36 -24.67 -7.78 15.17
CA TYR A 36 -24.57 -6.35 15.42
C TYR A 36 -24.14 -5.56 14.18
N VAL A 37 -23.13 -6.03 13.44
CA VAL A 37 -22.68 -5.33 12.23
C VAL A 37 -23.67 -5.41 11.06
N ASN A 38 -24.64 -6.32 11.12
CA ASN A 38 -25.72 -6.46 10.15
C ASN A 38 -27.04 -5.83 10.64
N ASP A 39 -26.99 -4.94 11.63
CA ASP A 39 -28.15 -4.18 12.12
C ASP A 39 -29.31 -5.06 12.63
N LEU A 40 -28.99 -6.26 13.12
CA LEU A 40 -29.97 -7.18 13.71
C LEU A 40 -30.20 -6.95 15.21
N ASP A 41 -29.63 -5.88 15.77
CA ASP A 41 -29.70 -5.46 17.18
C ASP A 41 -29.71 -6.64 18.18
N PRO A 42 -28.63 -7.43 18.24
CA PRO A 42 -28.62 -8.65 19.03
C PRO A 42 -28.54 -8.35 20.52
N GLU A 43 -29.31 -9.10 21.32
CA GLU A 43 -29.07 -9.19 22.76
C GLU A 43 -27.82 -10.06 23.05
N PRO A 44 -26.98 -9.68 24.04
CA PRO A 44 -25.88 -10.51 24.46
C PRO A 44 -26.37 -11.84 25.05
N PRO A 45 -25.82 -12.99 24.62
CA PRO A 45 -26.27 -14.30 25.10
C PRO A 45 -25.91 -14.57 26.56
N ASP A 46 -24.84 -13.95 27.08
CA ASP A 46 -24.44 -13.98 28.48
C ASP A 46 -23.54 -12.78 28.84
N ARG A 47 -23.26 -12.61 30.14
CA ARG A 47 -22.46 -11.50 30.69
C ARG A 47 -21.02 -11.47 30.19
N MET A 48 -20.41 -12.62 29.90
CA MET A 48 -19.04 -12.66 29.40
C MET A 48 -19.00 -12.11 27.98
N ILE A 49 -19.92 -12.54 27.12
CA ILE A 49 -20.05 -12.03 25.76
C ILE A 49 -20.37 -10.53 25.77
N GLU A 50 -21.25 -10.05 26.65
CA GLU A 50 -21.57 -8.63 26.80
C GLU A 50 -20.31 -7.79 27.09
N LEU A 51 -19.52 -8.19 28.10
CA LEU A 51 -18.34 -7.45 28.53
C LEU A 51 -17.25 -7.42 27.45
N VAL A 52 -16.97 -8.57 26.82
CA VAL A 52 -15.95 -8.66 25.77
C VAL A 52 -16.41 -7.91 24.52
N PHE A 53 -17.68 -8.03 24.16
CA PHE A 53 -18.24 -7.39 22.98
C PHE A 53 -18.24 -5.86 23.09
N GLU A 54 -18.43 -5.28 24.28
CA GLU A 54 -18.42 -3.82 24.46
C GLU A 54 -17.10 -3.19 23.96
N GLN A 55 -15.97 -3.87 24.12
CA GLN A 55 -14.68 -3.42 23.57
C GLN A 55 -14.71 -3.34 22.03
N PHE A 56 -15.26 -4.36 21.37
CA PHE A 56 -15.36 -4.38 19.91
C PHE A 56 -16.39 -3.38 19.39
N LYS A 57 -17.51 -3.24 20.10
CA LYS A 57 -18.56 -2.26 19.81
C LYS A 57 -18.02 -0.84 19.77
N GLN A 58 -17.16 -0.47 20.71
CA GLN A 58 -16.50 0.84 20.72
C GLN A 58 -15.63 1.06 19.47
N ILE A 59 -14.82 0.08 19.09
CA ILE A 59 -13.98 0.15 17.88
C ILE A 59 -14.86 0.30 16.62
N LEU A 60 -15.91 -0.51 16.51
CA LEU A 60 -16.84 -0.46 15.38
C LEU A 60 -17.55 0.89 15.25
N LYS A 61 -17.90 1.53 16.37
CA LYS A 61 -18.48 2.88 16.37
C LYS A 61 -17.49 3.91 15.81
N VAL A 62 -16.24 3.90 16.27
CA VAL A 62 -15.19 4.80 15.76
C VAL A 62 -14.97 4.60 14.26
N ASP A 63 -14.98 3.35 13.79
CA ASP A 63 -14.85 3.03 12.37
C ASP A 63 -16.04 3.49 11.54
N LEU A 64 -17.24 3.48 12.12
CA LEU A 64 -18.44 4.00 11.49
C LEU A 64 -18.32 5.51 11.26
N ASP A 65 -17.96 6.27 12.30
CA ASP A 65 -17.78 7.72 12.22
C ASP A 65 -16.73 8.12 11.18
N LYS A 66 -15.61 7.38 11.16
CA LYS A 66 -14.54 7.55 10.18
C LYS A 66 -15.04 7.27 8.75
N TRP A 67 -15.81 6.22 8.56
CA TRP A 67 -16.37 5.86 7.26
C TRP A 67 -17.35 6.93 6.77
N GLU A 68 -18.24 7.43 7.63
CA GLU A 68 -19.20 8.49 7.28
C GLU A 68 -18.48 9.79 6.90
N SER A 69 -17.47 10.18 7.68
CA SER A 69 -16.63 11.34 7.40
C SER A 69 -15.93 11.25 6.04
N ILE A 70 -15.41 10.07 5.68
CA ILE A 70 -14.78 9.83 4.39
C ILE A 70 -15.83 9.85 3.27
N ARG A 71 -16.99 9.23 3.47
CA ARG A 71 -18.09 9.20 2.51
C ARG A 71 -18.57 10.60 2.15
N GLU A 72 -18.82 11.45 3.15
CA GLU A 72 -19.29 12.82 2.91
C GLU A 72 -18.20 13.67 2.24
N ARG A 73 -16.95 13.56 2.67
CA ARG A 73 -15.82 14.24 2.01
C ARG A 73 -15.69 13.85 0.54
N ASN A 74 -15.80 12.55 0.23
CA ASN A 74 -15.72 12.06 -1.13
C ASN A 74 -16.91 12.51 -1.99
N LYS A 75 -18.11 12.54 -1.42
CA LYS A 75 -19.31 13.09 -2.06
C LYS A 75 -19.13 14.57 -2.42
N ILE A 76 -18.63 15.39 -1.48
CA ILE A 76 -18.33 16.81 -1.70
C ILE A 76 -17.22 16.99 -2.76
N ASN A 77 -16.17 16.18 -2.72
CA ASN A 77 -15.09 16.27 -3.72
C ASN A 77 -15.55 15.82 -5.12
N GLY A 78 -16.45 14.82 -5.18
CA GLY A 78 -17.10 14.37 -6.40
C GLY A 78 -17.97 15.45 -7.02
N SER A 79 -18.79 16.15 -6.22
CA SER A 79 -19.63 17.24 -6.71
C SER A 79 -18.81 18.45 -7.18
N LYS A 80 -17.62 18.68 -6.59
CA LYS A 80 -16.66 19.71 -7.02
C LYS A 80 -15.85 19.35 -8.27
N GLY A 81 -16.10 18.17 -8.88
CA GLY A 81 -15.54 17.81 -10.18
C GLY A 81 -14.11 17.26 -10.17
N GLY A 82 -13.61 16.75 -9.03
CA GLY A 82 -12.31 16.08 -8.92
C GLY A 82 -11.13 16.98 -9.30
N ARG A 83 -10.80 17.06 -10.61
CA ARG A 83 -9.74 17.91 -11.14
C ARG A 83 -10.18 19.38 -11.16
N PRO A 84 -9.41 20.32 -10.58
CA PRO A 84 -9.71 21.74 -10.67
C PRO A 84 -9.83 22.19 -12.13
N LYS A 85 -10.88 22.96 -12.44
CA LYS A 85 -11.08 23.57 -13.76
C LYS A 85 -10.02 24.66 -13.95
N LYS A 86 -8.99 24.41 -14.77
CA LYS A 86 -8.02 25.43 -15.16
C LYS A 86 -8.68 26.37 -16.18
N GLU A 87 -8.38 27.68 -16.13
CA GLU A 87 -8.86 28.69 -17.10
C GLU A 87 -8.50 28.35 -18.56
N LYS A 88 -7.37 27.68 -18.74
CA LYS A 88 -6.98 27.13 -20.04
C LYS A 88 -7.21 25.64 -20.01
N GLU A 89 -8.07 25.14 -20.90
CA GLU A 89 -8.15 23.72 -21.15
C GLU A 89 -6.75 23.21 -21.50
N PRO A 90 -6.26 22.13 -20.87
CA PRO A 90 -5.00 21.53 -21.29
C PRO A 90 -5.12 21.16 -22.76
N LYS A 91 -4.11 21.51 -23.58
CA LYS A 91 -4.04 21.04 -24.97
C LYS A 91 -4.30 19.53 -24.96
N LYS A 92 -5.29 19.07 -25.74
CA LYS A 92 -5.59 17.65 -25.87
C LYS A 92 -4.27 16.92 -26.19
N PRO A 93 -3.90 15.86 -25.46
CA PRO A 93 -2.73 15.09 -25.83
C PRO A 93 -2.92 14.61 -27.28
N THR A 94 -1.91 14.82 -28.13
CA THR A 94 -1.90 14.46 -29.55
C THR A 94 -1.75 12.95 -29.77
N GLY A 95 -2.45 12.14 -28.98
CA GLY A 95 -2.41 10.69 -29.07
C GLY A 95 -3.82 10.11 -28.97
N LEU A 96 -4.22 9.38 -30.00
CA LEU A 96 -5.49 8.71 -30.27
C LEU A 96 -6.56 9.51 -31.04
N ILE A 97 -6.70 9.12 -32.31
CA ILE A 97 -7.88 9.36 -33.15
C ILE A 97 -9.03 8.54 -32.57
N GLY A 98 -9.98 9.21 -31.92
CA GLY A 98 -11.23 8.62 -31.45
C GLY A 98 -11.57 9.00 -30.02
N ASN A 99 -12.67 9.74 -29.85
CA ASN A 99 -13.29 9.95 -28.54
C ASN A 99 -13.96 8.63 -28.10
N PRO A 100 -13.60 8.01 -26.96
CA PRO A 100 -14.36 6.89 -26.43
C PRO A 100 -15.78 7.35 -26.09
N LYS A 101 -16.80 6.71 -26.68
CA LYS A 101 -18.20 7.16 -26.60
C LYS A 101 -18.86 6.96 -25.23
N LYS A 102 -18.20 6.34 -24.25
CA LYS A 102 -18.73 6.19 -22.89
C LYS A 102 -17.60 6.14 -21.86
N PRO A 103 -17.76 6.74 -20.67
CA PRO A 103 -16.89 6.44 -19.55
C PRO A 103 -17.02 4.94 -19.21
N ARG A 104 -15.89 4.26 -19.07
CA ARG A 104 -15.85 2.90 -18.52
C ARG A 104 -16.40 2.97 -17.10
N LYS A 105 -17.37 2.10 -16.76
CA LYS A 105 -17.88 2.00 -15.38
C LYS A 105 -16.68 1.75 -14.45
N ALA A 106 -16.74 2.29 -13.23
CA ALA A 106 -15.72 2.01 -12.22
C ALA A 106 -15.59 0.48 -12.09
N ASP A 107 -14.38 -0.04 -12.32
CA ASP A 107 -14.06 -1.41 -11.91
C ASP A 107 -14.17 -1.43 -10.39
N ASN A 108 -15.17 -2.15 -9.87
CA ASN A 108 -15.19 -2.55 -8.47
C ASN A 108 -14.18 -3.69 -8.33
N ASP A 109 -12.89 -3.35 -8.34
CA ASP A 109 -11.84 -4.27 -7.91
C ASP A 109 -11.95 -4.39 -6.39
N ASN A 110 -12.81 -5.31 -5.97
CA ASN A 110 -12.76 -5.87 -4.63
C ASN A 110 -11.66 -6.93 -4.60
N ASP A 111 -10.41 -6.49 -4.77
CA ASP A 111 -9.23 -7.34 -4.60
C ASP A 111 -9.00 -7.52 -3.10
N ASN A 112 -9.73 -8.47 -2.51
CA ASN A 112 -9.32 -9.10 -1.26
C ASN A 112 -8.27 -10.18 -1.59
N ASP A 113 -7.11 -9.74 -2.08
CA ASP A 113 -5.94 -10.60 -2.22
C ASP A 113 -5.22 -10.66 -0.87
N ASN A 114 -5.72 -11.52 0.01
CA ASN A 114 -4.93 -12.04 1.13
C ASN A 114 -3.88 -13.02 0.58
N VAL A 115 -2.82 -12.47 -0.01
CA VAL A 115 -1.57 -13.21 -0.22
C VAL A 115 -0.59 -12.68 0.82
N ASN A 116 -0.51 -13.40 1.94
CA ASN A 116 0.52 -13.22 2.96
C ASN A 116 1.89 -13.64 2.39
N VAL A 117 2.51 -12.75 1.63
CA VAL A 117 3.97 -12.78 1.43
C VAL A 117 4.60 -12.16 2.67
N ASN A 118 4.77 -13.02 3.67
CA ASN A 118 5.61 -12.76 4.81
C ASN A 118 7.05 -12.53 4.32
N ALA A 119 7.41 -11.27 4.07
CA ALA A 119 8.79 -10.86 3.79
C ALA A 119 9.74 -11.08 4.99
N ASN A 120 9.25 -11.63 6.11
CA ASN A 120 10.07 -12.08 7.24
C ASN A 120 10.24 -13.62 7.31
N ALA A 121 9.85 -14.39 6.28
CA ALA A 121 10.01 -15.84 6.25
C ALA A 121 11.31 -16.36 5.61
N LEU A 122 12.27 -15.48 5.28
CA LEU A 122 13.62 -15.92 4.93
C LEU A 122 14.46 -15.89 6.21
N SER A 123 14.87 -17.08 6.67
CA SER A 123 15.88 -17.22 7.71
C SER A 123 17.06 -16.28 7.42
N LYS A 124 17.63 -15.68 8.47
CA LYS A 124 18.75 -14.72 8.35
C LYS A 124 19.95 -15.27 7.55
N ASP A 125 20.01 -16.57 7.31
CA ASP A 125 21.13 -17.29 6.71
C ASP A 125 21.19 -17.33 5.17
N ASN A 126 20.11 -17.02 4.45
CA ASN A 126 20.05 -17.18 2.99
C ASN A 126 19.73 -15.90 2.19
N ARG A 127 19.91 -14.71 2.78
CA ARG A 127 19.67 -13.45 2.07
C ARG A 127 20.84 -13.12 1.14
N THR A 128 20.54 -12.86 -0.13
CA THR A 128 21.57 -12.42 -1.07
C THR A 128 22.01 -10.98 -0.73
N PRO A 129 23.23 -10.57 -1.11
CA PRO A 129 23.67 -9.18 -0.95
C PRO A 129 22.72 -8.17 -1.62
N PHE A 130 22.00 -8.59 -2.67
CA PHE A 130 21.00 -7.77 -3.35
C PHE A 130 19.74 -7.58 -2.47
N ASP A 131 19.28 -8.65 -1.80
CA ASP A 131 18.12 -8.58 -0.92
C ASP A 131 18.34 -7.63 0.25
N LEU A 132 19.57 -7.59 0.80
CA LEU A 132 19.93 -6.64 1.85
C LEU A 132 19.76 -5.20 1.37
N VAL A 133 20.23 -4.90 0.16
CA VAL A 133 20.11 -3.56 -0.45
C VAL A 133 18.63 -3.18 -0.67
N VAL A 134 17.79 -4.13 -1.08
CA VAL A 134 16.33 -3.90 -1.22
C VAL A 134 15.70 -3.58 0.14
N GLN A 135 16.11 -4.28 1.20
CA GLN A 135 15.61 -4.03 2.56
C GLN A 135 16.02 -2.66 3.08
N ASP A 136 17.28 -2.24 2.87
CA ASP A 136 17.77 -0.90 3.26
C ASP A 136 16.87 0.22 2.66
N TRP A 137 16.43 0.07 1.41
CA TRP A 137 15.51 1.02 0.78
C TRP A 137 14.11 1.02 1.42
N PHE A 138 13.57 -0.15 1.76
CA PHE A 138 12.26 -0.24 2.41
C PHE A 138 12.28 0.30 3.84
N GLU A 139 13.38 0.11 4.57
CA GLU A 139 13.60 0.73 5.88
C GLU A 139 13.66 2.26 5.77
N TYR A 140 14.44 2.80 4.84
CA TYR A 140 14.47 4.24 4.55
C TYR A 140 13.07 4.80 4.22
N LYS A 141 12.28 4.11 3.39
CA LYS A 141 10.90 4.51 3.10
C LYS A 141 10.04 4.54 4.35
N LYS A 142 10.17 3.54 5.22
CA LYS A 142 9.43 3.45 6.49
C LYS A 142 9.75 4.61 7.43
N GLU A 143 11.02 5.00 7.55
CA GLU A 143 11.44 6.19 8.33
C GLU A 143 10.74 7.46 7.85
N ARG A 144 10.49 7.56 6.54
CA ARG A 144 9.77 8.68 5.91
C ARG A 144 8.26 8.58 5.96
N LYS A 145 7.70 7.55 6.61
CA LYS A 145 6.27 7.23 6.60
C LYS A 145 5.72 7.00 5.18
N GLU A 146 6.58 6.54 4.27
CA GLU A 146 6.24 6.11 2.91
C GLU A 146 6.28 4.57 2.84
N SER A 147 5.48 3.96 1.97
CA SER A 147 5.53 2.51 1.77
C SER A 147 4.99 2.07 0.41
N TYR A 148 5.51 0.94 -0.06
CA TYR A 148 4.96 0.19 -1.18
C TYR A 148 3.79 -0.66 -0.66
N LYS A 149 2.56 -0.25 -0.99
CA LYS A 149 1.34 -0.81 -0.40
C LYS A 149 0.99 -2.21 -0.90
N SER A 150 1.33 -2.54 -2.14
CA SER A 150 1.01 -3.83 -2.76
C SER A 150 2.26 -4.60 -3.11
N GLU A 151 2.17 -5.94 -3.12
CA GLU A 151 3.30 -6.77 -3.53
C GLU A 151 3.74 -6.48 -4.97
N LYS A 152 2.77 -6.25 -5.86
CA LYS A 152 3.01 -5.80 -7.23
C LYS A 152 3.88 -4.54 -7.28
N SER A 153 3.68 -3.59 -6.36
CA SER A 153 4.49 -2.37 -6.31
C SER A 153 5.92 -2.61 -5.77
N LYS A 154 6.10 -3.56 -4.84
CA LYS A 154 7.43 -3.99 -4.38
C LYS A 154 8.19 -4.73 -5.48
N ILE A 155 7.52 -5.66 -6.18
CA ILE A 155 8.10 -6.39 -7.32
C ILE A 155 8.50 -5.41 -8.42
N ALA A 156 7.64 -4.46 -8.77
CA ALA A 156 7.97 -3.44 -9.77
C ALA A 156 9.20 -2.61 -9.37
N PHE A 157 9.36 -2.29 -8.08
CA PHE A 157 10.57 -1.66 -7.57
C PHE A 157 11.80 -2.56 -7.72
N ILE A 158 11.72 -3.82 -7.30
CA ILE A 158 12.83 -4.78 -7.40
C ILE A 158 13.25 -4.98 -8.86
N THR A 159 12.30 -5.20 -9.77
CA THR A 159 12.56 -5.32 -11.21
C THR A 159 13.23 -4.06 -11.76
N LYS A 160 12.76 -2.86 -11.37
CA LYS A 160 13.37 -1.61 -11.78
C LYS A 160 14.81 -1.49 -11.26
N LEU A 161 15.06 -1.86 -10.01
CA LEU A 161 16.40 -1.84 -9.42
C LEU A 161 17.34 -2.81 -10.13
N LYS A 162 16.88 -4.04 -10.39
CA LYS A 162 17.64 -5.05 -11.15
C LYS A 162 18.00 -4.58 -12.55
N ASN A 163 17.07 -3.94 -13.25
CA ASN A 163 17.32 -3.40 -14.59
C ASN A 163 18.36 -2.27 -14.57
N LEU A 164 18.31 -1.39 -13.56
CA LEU A 164 19.25 -0.28 -13.41
C LEU A 164 20.64 -0.75 -12.95
N SER A 165 20.71 -1.81 -12.14
CA SER A 165 21.95 -2.32 -11.57
C SER A 165 22.58 -3.46 -12.37
N GLY A 166 21.87 -4.02 -13.35
CA GLY A 166 22.26 -5.27 -14.02
C GLY A 166 22.32 -6.46 -13.06
N ASP A 167 21.39 -6.53 -12.10
CA ASP A 167 21.36 -7.53 -11.00
C ASP A 167 22.62 -7.50 -10.10
N ASN A 168 23.46 -6.46 -10.21
CA ASN A 168 24.66 -6.29 -9.39
C ASN A 168 24.35 -5.56 -8.07
N ALA A 169 24.57 -6.23 -6.93
CA ALA A 169 24.30 -5.69 -5.61
C ALA A 169 25.10 -4.41 -5.25
N LYS A 170 26.35 -4.27 -5.72
CA LYS A 170 27.15 -3.06 -5.46
C LYS A 170 26.59 -1.85 -6.21
N VAL A 171 26.19 -2.05 -7.46
CA VAL A 171 25.58 -0.99 -8.28
C VAL A 171 24.20 -0.62 -7.74
N ALA A 172 23.40 -1.60 -7.31
CA ALA A 172 22.10 -1.37 -6.68
C ALA A 172 22.22 -0.52 -5.40
N ARG A 173 23.24 -0.78 -4.58
CA ARG A 173 23.53 0.00 -3.36
C ARG A 173 23.82 1.45 -3.69
N LEU A 174 24.70 1.72 -4.66
CA LEU A 174 25.01 3.08 -5.10
C LEU A 174 23.76 3.82 -5.61
N ILE A 175 22.86 3.14 -6.34
CA ILE A 175 21.60 3.73 -6.85
C ILE A 175 20.70 4.17 -5.70
N ILE A 176 20.57 3.32 -4.69
CA ILE A 176 19.78 3.61 -3.49
C ILE A 176 20.41 4.74 -2.68
N GLU A 177 21.72 4.68 -2.41
CA GLU A 177 22.45 5.73 -1.70
C GLU A 177 22.35 7.08 -2.40
N GLN A 178 22.50 7.12 -3.74
CA GLN A 178 22.28 8.34 -4.52
C GLN A 178 20.86 8.89 -4.32
N SER A 179 19.85 8.02 -4.34
CA SER A 179 18.45 8.43 -4.19
C SER A 179 18.15 8.92 -2.77
N MET A 180 18.72 8.28 -1.75
CA MET A 180 18.63 8.69 -0.34
C MET A 180 19.31 10.03 -0.09
N ALA A 181 20.56 10.19 -0.56
CA ALA A 181 21.34 11.43 -0.39
C ALA A 181 20.68 12.64 -1.06
N ASN A 182 19.98 12.42 -2.18
CA ASN A 182 19.24 13.47 -2.88
C ASN A 182 17.78 13.60 -2.43
N ASN A 183 17.35 12.85 -1.41
CA ASN A 183 15.98 12.87 -0.89
C ASN A 183 14.92 12.57 -1.97
N TRP A 184 15.24 11.73 -2.95
CA TRP A 184 14.34 11.40 -4.05
C TRP A 184 13.27 10.39 -3.65
N ALA A 185 12.08 10.55 -4.22
CA ALA A 185 10.97 9.63 -3.99
C ALA A 185 11.13 8.28 -4.70
N GLY A 186 12.08 8.15 -5.64
CA GLY A 186 12.31 6.92 -6.40
C GLY A 186 13.77 6.76 -6.80
N ILE A 187 14.07 5.61 -7.41
CA ILE A 187 15.41 5.25 -7.90
C ILE A 187 15.60 5.60 -9.38
N PHE A 188 16.81 6.01 -9.72
CA PHE A 188 17.23 6.47 -11.05
C PHE A 188 18.64 5.99 -11.36
N GLU A 189 19.04 6.10 -12.62
CA GLU A 189 20.40 5.77 -13.08
C GLU A 189 21.47 6.57 -12.34
N LEU A 190 22.64 5.95 -12.16
CA LEU A 190 23.78 6.60 -11.52
C LEU A 190 24.26 7.79 -12.35
N LYS A 191 24.39 8.96 -11.73
CA LYS A 191 24.81 10.18 -12.43
C LYS A 191 26.29 10.21 -12.81
N ASN A 192 27.09 9.28 -12.33
CA ASN A 192 28.51 9.18 -12.65
C ASN A 192 28.77 8.05 -13.67
N LYS A 193 28.58 8.36 -14.95
CA LYS A 193 29.47 7.79 -15.97
C LYS A 193 30.84 8.39 -15.71
N ILE A 194 31.78 7.60 -15.19
CA ILE A 194 33.19 7.94 -15.37
C ILE A 194 33.45 7.81 -16.87
N ASN A 195 33.57 8.96 -17.53
CA ASN A 195 34.31 9.10 -18.77
C ASN A 195 35.80 8.83 -18.48
N GLY A 196 36.43 7.96 -19.28
CA GLY A 196 37.87 7.68 -19.33
C GLY A 196 38.07 6.18 -19.61
N SER A 197 38.48 5.72 -20.79
CA SER A 197 39.64 6.04 -21.64
C SER A 197 39.26 5.83 -23.13
N GLU A 198 39.84 6.39 -24.19
CA GLU A 198 41.08 7.08 -24.52
C GLU A 198 40.74 8.10 -25.63
N LYS A 199 41.25 9.34 -25.56
CA LYS A 199 41.55 10.11 -26.77
C LYS A 199 43.07 10.17 -26.84
N GLU A 200 43.63 9.39 -27.75
CA GLU A 200 45.04 9.48 -28.14
C GLU A 200 45.35 10.93 -28.52
N SER A 201 46.28 11.51 -27.76
CA SER A 201 47.07 12.66 -28.16
C SER A 201 48.03 12.18 -29.24
N THR A 202 47.65 12.27 -30.51
CA THR A 202 48.63 12.28 -31.60
C THR A 202 49.24 13.67 -31.67
N ARG A 203 50.48 13.76 -31.18
CA ARG A 203 51.40 14.86 -31.47
C ARG A 203 51.66 14.88 -32.98
N THR A 204 51.41 16.00 -33.64
CA THR A 204 52.02 16.35 -34.93
C THR A 204 53.45 16.82 -34.67
N PRO A 205 54.48 16.23 -35.28
CA PRO A 205 55.76 16.91 -35.42
C PRO A 205 55.67 17.91 -36.59
N PHE A 206 56.39 19.02 -36.44
CA PHE A 206 56.65 20.02 -37.47
C PHE A 206 57.40 19.40 -38.67
#